data_AF-A0A089XGT3-F1
#
_entry.id   AF-A0A089XGT3-F1
#
_cell.length_a   1.000
_cell.length_b   1.000
_cell.length_c   1.000
_cell.angle_alpha   90.00
_cell.angle_beta   90.00
_cell.angle_gamma   90.00
#
_symmetry.space_group_name_H-M   'P 1'
#
loop_
_entity.id
_entity.type
_entity.pdbx_description
1 polymer ?
#
loop_
_entity_poly.entity_id
_entity_poly.type
_entity_poly.pdbx_seq_one_letter_code
_entity_poly.pdbx_strand_id
1 'polypeptide(L)'
;MPGMEPINALHVSEPGLLVVEVAAADDETALAFQDAVAARWATATADRTTHEPGQPGVRLRFYLDLRQEIGTEQPGAGPPGSQLG
;
A
#
# COMPACT_ATOMS: atom_id res chain seq x y z
N MET A 1 -23.49 -12.59 -6.58
CA MET A 1 -23.24 -11.14 -6.42
C MET A 1 -21.92 -10.86 -7.11
N PRO A 2 -21.83 -10.06 -8.19
CA PRO A 2 -20.52 -9.65 -8.68
C PRO A 2 -20.13 -8.48 -7.78
N GLY A 3 -19.55 -8.82 -6.64
CA GLY A 3 -19.00 -7.86 -5.71
C GLY A 3 -17.72 -8.49 -5.25
N MET A 4 -16.61 -7.94 -5.76
CA MET A 4 -15.26 -8.13 -5.22
C MET A 4 -14.71 -9.55 -5.39
N GLU A 5 -13.64 -9.70 -6.17
CA GLU A 5 -12.96 -10.99 -6.35
C GLU A 5 -12.58 -11.60 -4.99
N PRO A 6 -12.68 -12.93 -4.82
CA PRO A 6 -12.30 -13.56 -3.57
C PRO A 6 -10.85 -13.23 -3.21
N ILE A 7 -10.59 -12.92 -1.93
CA ILE A 7 -9.25 -12.67 -1.44
C ILE A 7 -8.48 -13.99 -1.43
N ASN A 8 -7.37 -14.06 -2.16
CA ASN A 8 -6.48 -15.20 -2.12
C ASN A 8 -5.77 -15.27 -0.76
N ALA A 9 -5.81 -16.44 -0.12
CA ALA A 9 -5.19 -16.68 1.19
C ALA A 9 -3.69 -16.34 1.23
N LEU A 10 -2.99 -16.43 0.08
CA LEU A 10 -1.58 -16.04 -0.04
C LEU A 10 -1.33 -14.58 0.35
N HIS A 11 -2.30 -13.68 0.13
CA HIS A 11 -2.17 -12.25 0.43
C HIS A 11 -2.40 -11.91 1.91
N VAL A 12 -2.83 -12.88 2.72
CA VAL A 12 -3.10 -12.73 4.17
C VAL A 12 -2.53 -13.91 4.97
N SER A 13 -1.52 -14.59 4.41
CA SER A 13 -0.96 -15.81 4.99
C SER A 13 -0.15 -15.55 6.26
N GLU A 14 0.27 -14.30 6.51
CA GLU A 14 1.10 -13.93 7.64
C GLU A 14 0.55 -12.69 8.35
N PRO A 15 0.74 -12.57 9.68
CA PRO A 15 0.45 -11.34 10.40
C PRO A 15 1.20 -10.14 9.80
N GLY A 16 0.48 -9.06 9.51
CA GLY A 16 1.04 -7.85 8.89
C GLY A 16 0.79 -7.72 7.39
N LEU A 17 0.30 -8.78 6.72
CA LEU A 17 -0.17 -8.71 5.33
C LEU A 17 -1.65 -8.34 5.26
N LEU A 18 -1.99 -7.35 4.43
CA LEU A 18 -3.36 -6.86 4.26
C LEU A 18 -3.74 -6.74 2.78
N VAL A 19 -5.03 -6.94 2.52
CA VAL A 19 -5.68 -6.51 1.29
C VAL A 19 -6.53 -5.28 1.60
N VAL A 20 -6.37 -4.22 0.81
CA VAL A 20 -7.13 -2.97 0.98
C VAL A 20 -7.99 -2.76 -0.25
N GLU A 21 -9.27 -2.47 -0.01
CA GLU A 21 -10.24 -2.24 -1.08
C GLU A 21 -10.91 -0.89 -0.89
N VAL A 22 -10.83 -0.08 -1.94
CA VAL A 22 -11.21 1.32 -1.92
C VAL A 22 -12.32 1.52 -2.93
N ALA A 23 -13.36 2.27 -2.53
CA ALA A 23 -14.31 2.87 -3.44
C ALA A 23 -14.09 4.38 -3.42
N ALA A 24 -13.91 4.99 -4.58
CA ALA A 24 -13.77 6.43 -4.72
C ALA A 24 -14.69 6.93 -5.84
N ALA A 25 -15.00 8.22 -5.83
CA ALA A 25 -15.79 8.82 -6.90
C ALA A 25 -15.04 8.81 -8.26
N ASP A 26 -13.71 8.86 -8.19
CA ASP A 26 -12.81 9.03 -9.33
C ASP A 26 -11.45 8.35 -9.07
N ASP A 27 -10.72 8.12 -10.16
CA ASP A 27 -9.40 7.47 -10.14
C ASP A 27 -8.36 8.27 -9.36
N GLU A 28 -8.38 9.61 -9.48
CA GLU A 28 -7.42 10.49 -8.81
C GLU A 28 -7.46 10.30 -7.29
N THR A 29 -8.65 10.28 -6.71
CA THR A 29 -8.86 10.06 -5.28
C THR A 29 -8.40 8.67 -4.84
N ALA A 30 -8.71 7.63 -5.61
CA ALA A 30 -8.30 6.26 -5.30
C ALA A 30 -6.77 6.10 -5.34
N LEU A 31 -6.12 6.67 -6.36
CA LEU A 31 -4.67 6.60 -6.55
C LEU A 31 -3.92 7.46 -5.52
N ALA A 32 -4.43 8.64 -5.16
CA ALA A 32 -3.84 9.47 -4.12
C ALA A 32 -3.83 8.77 -2.75
N PHE A 33 -4.90 8.03 -2.43
CA PHE A 33 -4.93 7.21 -1.22
C PHE A 33 -3.90 6.08 -1.25
N GLN A 34 -3.78 5.38 -2.39
CA GLN A 34 -2.77 4.34 -2.57
C GLN A 34 -1.35 4.87 -2.38
N ASP A 35 -1.03 6.03 -2.96
CA ASP A 35 0.28 6.68 -2.85
C ASP A 35 0.61 7.05 -1.39
N ALA A 36 -0.35 7.63 -0.67
CA ALA A 36 -0.19 7.96 0.75
C ALA A 36 0.09 6.73 1.62
N VAL A 37 -0.50 5.59 1.29
CA VAL A 37 -0.25 4.31 1.99
C VAL A 37 1.09 3.71 1.57
N ALA A 38 1.44 3.76 0.28
CA ALA A 38 2.71 3.28 -0.27
C ALA A 38 3.92 4.03 0.27
N ALA A 39 3.77 5.32 0.56
CA ALA A 39 4.81 6.14 1.18
C ALA A 39 5.21 5.67 2.59
N ARG A 40 4.33 4.92 3.27
CA ARG A 40 4.50 4.51 4.66
C ARG A 40 4.89 3.05 4.82
N TRP A 41 4.37 2.18 3.97
CA TRP A 41 4.61 0.73 4.03
C TRP A 41 4.82 0.19 2.63
N ALA A 42 5.57 -0.91 2.51
CA ALA A 42 5.70 -1.57 1.22
C ALA A 42 4.31 -1.99 0.70
N THR A 43 3.99 -1.49 -0.49
CA THR A 43 2.80 -1.86 -1.23
C THR A 43 3.20 -2.58 -2.49
N ALA A 44 2.50 -3.68 -2.82
CA ALA A 44 2.41 -4.06 -4.21
C ALA A 44 1.35 -3.14 -4.81
N THR A 45 1.79 -2.11 -5.54
CA THR A 45 0.89 -1.16 -6.15
C THR A 45 -0.07 -1.90 -7.08
N ALA A 46 -1.37 -1.65 -6.89
CA ALA A 46 -2.35 -2.02 -7.88
C ALA A 46 -2.04 -1.28 -9.18
N ASP A 47 -1.94 -2.02 -10.27
CA ASP A 47 -1.62 -1.49 -11.60
C ASP A 47 -2.81 -0.67 -12.17
N ARG A 48 -4.03 -0.87 -11.65
CA ARG A 48 -5.23 -0.22 -12.21
C ARG A 48 -6.43 -0.15 -11.25
N THR A 49 -7.10 0.99 -11.26
CA THR A 49 -8.48 1.16 -10.82
C THR A 49 -9.44 0.44 -11.79
N THR A 50 -10.50 -0.15 -11.25
CA THR A 50 -11.55 -0.82 -12.02
C THR A 50 -12.85 -0.04 -11.90
N HIS A 51 -13.45 0.31 -13.03
CA HIS A 51 -14.79 0.88 -13.07
C HIS A 51 -15.79 -0.24 -13.39
N GLU A 52 -16.55 -0.67 -12.38
CA GLU A 52 -17.55 -1.73 -12.55
C GLU A 52 -18.84 -1.17 -13.18
N PRO A 53 -19.33 -1.73 -14.31
CA PRO A 53 -20.55 -1.25 -14.95
C PRO A 53 -21.75 -1.26 -13.99
N GLY A 54 -22.40 -0.12 -13.83
CA GLY A 54 -23.56 0.04 -12.95
C GLY A 54 -23.24 0.30 -11.48
N GLN A 55 -21.96 0.39 -11.10
CA GLN A 55 -21.54 0.85 -9.78
C GLN A 55 -21.08 2.31 -9.84
N PRO A 56 -21.41 3.12 -8.82
CA PRO A 56 -20.93 4.49 -8.76
C PRO A 56 -19.43 4.52 -8.45
N GLY A 57 -18.68 5.26 -9.26
CA GLY A 57 -17.27 5.53 -9.03
C GLY A 57 -16.35 4.36 -9.38
N VAL A 58 -15.13 4.42 -8.86
CA VAL A 58 -14.05 3.47 -9.15
C VAL A 58 -13.73 2.61 -7.95
N ARG A 59 -13.20 1.42 -8.23
CA ARG A 59 -12.69 0.47 -7.24
C ARG A 59 -11.19 0.31 -7.40
N LEU A 60 -10.49 0.23 -6.29
CA LEU A 60 -9.07 -0.07 -6.26
C LEU A 60 -8.81 -1.16 -5.22
N ARG A 61 -8.00 -2.16 -5.58
CA ARG A 61 -7.53 -3.19 -4.66
C ARG A 61 -6.02 -3.27 -4.72
N PHE A 62 -5.35 -3.08 -3.60
CA PHE A 62 -3.89 -3.24 -3.47
C PHE A 62 -3.53 -4.02 -2.21
N TYR A 63 -2.25 -4.42 -2.13
CA TYR A 63 -1.73 -5.26 -1.05
C TYR A 63 -0.67 -4.51 -0.26
N LEU A 64 -0.68 -4.71 1.06
CA LEU A 64 0.17 -4.00 2.01
C LEU A 64 0.94 -5.00 2.87
N ASP A 65 2.21 -4.70 3.15
CA ASP A 65 2.97 -5.37 4.22
C ASP A 65 3.39 -4.34 5.29
N LEU A 66 2.70 -4.35 6.43
CA LEU A 66 2.97 -3.45 7.54
C LEU A 66 4.35 -3.67 8.18
N ARG A 67 4.97 -4.83 7.96
CA ARG A 67 6.30 -5.17 8.50
C ARG A 67 7.41 -4.40 7.79
N GLN A 68 7.16 -3.97 6.56
CA GLN A 68 8.06 -3.18 5.73
C GLN A 68 7.75 -1.70 5.88
N GLU A 69 7.63 -1.26 7.13
CA GLU A 69 7.49 0.14 7.45
C GLU A 69 8.70 0.88 6.88
N ILE A 70 8.48 1.77 5.91
CA ILE A 70 9.53 2.62 5.37
C ILE A 70 9.83 3.62 6.48
N GLY A 71 10.79 3.27 7.34
CA GLY A 71 11.38 4.20 8.27
C GLY A 71 11.93 5.35 7.44
N THR A 72 11.50 6.57 7.74
CA THR A 72 12.28 7.75 7.38
C THR A 72 13.69 7.46 7.86
N GLU A 73 14.63 7.24 6.95
CA GLU A 73 16.04 7.18 7.27
C GLU A 73 16.39 8.48 8.00
N GLN A 74 16.43 8.42 9.33
CA GLN A 74 17.04 9.46 10.11
C GLN A 74 18.53 9.34 9.81
N PRO A 75 19.20 10.37 9.24
CA PRO A 75 20.60 10.27 8.82
C PRO A 75 21.49 9.98 10.02
N GLY A 76 21.75 8.69 10.23
CA GLY A 76 22.74 8.16 11.13
C GLY A 76 24.13 8.32 10.53
N ALA A 77 24.57 9.56 10.33
CA ALA A 77 25.98 9.88 10.25
C ALA A 77 26.35 10.62 11.53
N GLY A 78 26.37 9.89 12.65
CA GLY A 78 27.16 10.32 13.80
C GLY A 78 28.62 10.48 13.34
N PRO A 79 29.36 11.50 13.80
CA PRO A 79 30.75 11.68 13.40
C PRO A 79 31.53 10.42 13.81
N PRO A 80 32.42 9.87 12.95
CA PRO A 80 33.29 8.80 13.37
C PRO A 80 34.13 9.32 14.53
N GLY A 81 33.89 8.78 15.72
CA GLY A 81 34.73 9.00 16.87
C GLY A 81 36.17 8.61 16.55
N SER A 82 37.08 9.52 16.89
CA SER A 82 38.42 9.25 17.41
C SER A 82 39.12 7.98 16.91
N GLN A 83 39.99 8.14 15.91
CA GLN A 83 41.21 7.34 15.86
C GLN A 83 42.34 8.15 16.47
N LEU A 84 42.63 7.86 17.74
CA LEU A 84 43.92 8.11 18.36
C LEU A 84 44.96 7.24 17.65
N GLY A 85 46.05 7.85 17.18
CA GLY A 85 47.20 7.20 16.55
C GLY A 85 48.17 8.22 16.01
#